data_AF-A0A350F3M8-F1
#
_entry.id   AF-A0A350F3M8-F1
#
_cell.length_a   1.000
_cell.length_b   1.000
_cell.length_c   1.000
_cell.angle_alpha   90.00
_cell.angle_beta   90.00
_cell.angle_gamma   90.00
#
_symmetry.space_group_name_H-M   'P 1'
#
loop_
_entity.id
_entity.type
_entity.pdbx_description
1 polymer ?
#
loop_
_entity_poly.entity_id
_entity_poly.type
_entity_poly.pdbx_seq_one_letter_code
_entity_poly.pdbx_strand_id
1 'polypeptide(L)'
;MSFAFDQFGELVGLQDGQGRPLVIIGGQAVNLWSTRYEGVEPDLQRYRPFTSKDLDFQGTLNDVWRIAKRFGVQPLLPHKKLMTAFVGAIRLPVGSQLSQIEFVRRVPGVQPAKVERLAVEVQFANVIVRVIDPISLLISKSAMVFIADQEGRHDLDHVQMLLLCVRAYLREALEDVEVGRLPARGWLNQVERVFKLAESKRGRRLREQWQIDWSSVLPMREIERSEQMGLVRFPKDRLPLWREKLVRA
;
A
#
# COMPACT_ATOMS: atom_id res chain seq x y z
N MET A 1 9.80 -18.93 6.92
CA MET A 1 8.89 -18.53 8.01
C MET A 1 8.42 -17.11 7.74
N SER A 2 7.20 -16.75 8.11
CA SER A 2 6.61 -15.42 7.94
C SER A 2 6.21 -14.84 9.29
N PHE A 3 6.12 -13.51 9.38
CA PHE A 3 5.86 -12.77 10.61
C PHE A 3 4.64 -11.85 10.42
N ALA A 4 3.82 -11.72 11.45
CA ALA A 4 2.83 -10.66 11.55
C ALA A 4 3.50 -9.30 11.81
N PHE A 5 2.78 -8.21 11.53
CA PHE A 5 3.34 -6.85 11.59
C PHE A 5 3.79 -6.46 13.02
N ASP A 6 3.02 -6.86 14.03
CA ASP A 6 3.30 -6.60 15.45
C ASP A 6 4.60 -7.25 15.94
N GLN A 7 4.97 -8.40 15.38
CA GLN A 7 6.18 -9.12 15.76
C GLN A 7 7.47 -8.34 15.47
N PHE A 8 7.43 -7.37 14.54
CA PHE A 8 8.59 -6.52 14.24
C PHE A 8 8.91 -5.50 15.34
N GLY A 9 8.00 -5.27 16.30
CA GLY A 9 8.24 -4.42 17.46
C GLY A 9 8.79 -3.05 17.07
N GLU A 10 9.90 -2.60 17.68
CA GLU A 10 10.50 -1.29 17.39
C GLU A 10 11.03 -1.14 15.96
N LEU A 11 11.22 -2.24 15.22
CA LEU A 11 11.74 -2.18 13.84
C LEU A 11 10.78 -1.50 12.87
N VAL A 12 9.47 -1.45 13.17
CA VAL A 12 8.52 -0.68 12.34
C VAL A 12 8.71 0.84 12.49
N GLY A 13 9.37 1.28 13.57
CA GLY A 13 9.65 2.68 13.88
C GLY A 13 11.03 3.17 13.42
N LEU A 14 11.70 2.48 12.49
CA LEU A 14 12.99 2.93 11.98
C LEU A 14 12.88 4.31 11.33
N GLN A 15 13.79 5.21 11.70
CA GLN A 15 13.82 6.59 11.24
C GLN A 15 14.96 6.81 10.24
N ASP A 16 14.85 7.83 9.39
CA ASP A 16 15.87 8.33 8.48
C ASP A 16 17.00 9.11 9.21
N GLY A 17 17.94 9.67 8.46
CA GLY A 17 19.03 10.49 9.03
C GLY A 17 18.59 11.82 9.68
N GLN A 18 17.33 12.23 9.49
CA GLN A 18 16.74 13.44 10.05
C GLN A 18 15.79 13.12 11.23
N GLY A 19 15.70 11.85 11.65
CA GLY A 19 14.81 11.42 12.72
C GLY A 19 13.35 11.24 12.30
N ARG A 20 13.04 11.30 11.00
CA ARG A 20 11.67 11.07 10.50
C ARG A 20 11.44 9.58 10.27
N PRO A 21 10.27 9.01 10.62
CA PRO A 21 9.98 7.62 10.30
C PRO A 21 10.13 7.30 8.81
N LEU A 22 10.81 6.20 8.50
CA LEU A 22 10.90 5.68 7.14
C LEU A 22 9.54 5.16 6.69
N VAL A 23 9.26 5.25 5.39
CA VAL A 23 7.98 4.81 4.83
C VAL A 23 8.00 3.29 4.64
N ILE A 24 7.16 2.58 5.39
CA ILE A 24 6.92 1.15 5.21
C ILE A 24 6.15 0.91 3.92
N ILE A 25 6.58 -0.08 3.16
CA ILE A 25 6.01 -0.49 1.88
C ILE A 25 5.87 -2.03 1.84
N GLY A 26 5.68 -2.60 0.66
CA GLY A 26 5.83 -4.04 0.44
C GLY A 26 4.72 -4.87 1.09
N GLY A 27 5.03 -6.11 1.46
CA GLY A 27 4.05 -7.07 1.99
C GLY A 27 3.51 -6.66 3.37
N GLN A 28 4.39 -6.21 4.27
CA GLN A 28 3.99 -5.80 5.61
C GLN A 28 3.08 -4.57 5.62
N ALA A 29 3.25 -3.62 4.69
CA ALA A 29 2.30 -2.53 4.52
C ALA A 29 0.89 -3.04 4.16
N VAL A 30 0.77 -4.08 3.32
CA VAL A 30 -0.53 -4.68 2.98
C VAL A 30 -1.16 -5.33 4.21
N ASN A 31 -0.36 -6.05 4.99
CA ASN A 31 -0.80 -6.70 6.23
C ASN A 31 -1.30 -5.69 7.26
N LEU A 32 -0.60 -4.55 7.42
CA LEU A 32 -1.03 -3.49 8.33
C LEU A 32 -2.39 -2.93 7.91
N TRP A 33 -2.56 -2.56 6.63
CA TRP A 33 -3.84 -2.05 6.13
C TRP A 33 -4.97 -3.07 6.25
N SER A 34 -4.67 -4.34 6.01
CA SER A 34 -5.65 -5.43 6.15
C SER A 34 -6.07 -5.62 7.60
N THR A 35 -5.11 -5.56 8.53
CA THR A 35 -5.37 -5.60 9.98
C THR A 35 -6.21 -4.40 10.43
N ARG A 36 -5.94 -3.20 9.90
CA ARG A 36 -6.73 -2.00 10.21
C ARG A 36 -8.18 -2.14 9.76
N TYR A 37 -8.40 -2.68 8.56
CA TYR A 37 -9.72 -2.66 7.92
C TYR A 37 -10.53 -3.95 8.05
N GLU A 38 -9.97 -5.05 8.56
CA GLU A 38 -10.72 -6.31 8.69
C GLU A 38 -12.00 -6.21 9.52
N GLY A 39 -12.08 -5.25 10.45
CA GLY A 39 -13.28 -4.99 11.25
C GLY A 39 -14.44 -4.36 10.46
N VAL A 40 -14.14 -3.66 9.36
CA VAL A 40 -15.12 -2.98 8.49
C VAL A 40 -15.21 -3.61 7.09
N GLU A 41 -14.28 -4.50 6.76
CA GLU A 41 -14.23 -5.29 5.53
C GLU A 41 -14.01 -6.78 5.89
N PRO A 42 -15.06 -7.50 6.34
CA PRO A 42 -14.93 -8.87 6.85
C PRO A 42 -14.35 -9.87 5.85
N ASP A 43 -14.50 -9.62 4.55
CA ASP A 43 -13.91 -10.42 3.47
C ASP A 43 -12.37 -10.47 3.53
N LEU A 44 -11.72 -9.58 4.28
CA LEU A 44 -10.28 -9.66 4.53
C LEU A 44 -9.89 -10.89 5.36
N GLN A 45 -10.80 -11.42 6.18
CA GLN A 45 -10.50 -12.55 7.07
C GLN A 45 -10.09 -13.82 6.30
N ARG A 46 -10.53 -13.99 5.06
CA ARG A 46 -10.15 -15.13 4.20
C ARG A 46 -8.67 -15.16 3.82
N TYR A 47 -7.97 -14.04 3.97
CA TYR A 47 -6.53 -13.93 3.69
C TYR A 47 -5.67 -14.07 4.96
N ARG A 48 -6.27 -14.40 6.10
CA ARG A 48 -5.49 -14.67 7.33
C ARG A 48 -4.69 -15.97 7.18
N PRO A 49 -3.50 -16.07 7.82
CA PRO A 49 -2.88 -15.02 8.64
C PRO A 49 -2.17 -13.95 7.79
N PHE A 50 -2.29 -12.67 8.18
CA PHE A 50 -1.59 -11.56 7.52
C PHE A 50 -0.12 -11.55 7.90
N THR A 51 0.71 -12.23 7.10
CA THR A 51 2.13 -12.40 7.41
C THR A 51 3.00 -12.18 6.18
N SER A 52 4.24 -11.73 6.40
CA SER A 52 5.26 -11.58 5.35
C SER A 52 6.63 -11.94 5.94
N LYS A 53 7.55 -12.39 5.09
CA LYS A 53 8.90 -12.82 5.51
C LYS A 53 9.77 -11.65 5.94
N ASP A 54 9.57 -10.51 5.29
CA ASP A 54 10.48 -9.36 5.33
C ASP A 54 9.70 -8.08 5.66
N LEU A 55 10.42 -7.05 6.12
CA LEU A 55 9.92 -5.70 6.33
C LEU A 55 10.61 -4.74 5.36
N ASP A 56 9.82 -4.08 4.52
CA ASP A 56 10.31 -3.26 3.42
C ASP A 56 10.14 -1.76 3.73
N PHE A 57 11.20 -0.98 3.53
CA PHE A 57 11.19 0.47 3.60
C PHE A 57 11.54 1.11 2.26
N GLN A 58 10.91 2.25 1.96
CA GLN A 58 11.51 3.18 1.02
C GLN A 58 12.69 3.88 1.71
N GLY A 59 13.89 3.74 1.14
CA GLY A 59 15.10 4.29 1.77
C GLY A 59 16.30 4.43 0.84
N THR A 60 17.38 4.97 1.40
CA THR A 60 18.63 5.24 0.70
C THR A 60 19.77 4.34 1.18
N LEU A 61 20.89 4.34 0.46
CA LEU A 61 22.06 3.57 0.87
C LEU A 61 22.62 4.09 2.20
N ASN A 62 22.47 5.39 2.48
CA ASN A 62 22.86 5.97 3.76
C ASN A 62 21.98 5.45 4.91
N ASP A 63 20.69 5.20 4.66
CA ASP A 63 19.81 4.58 5.66
C ASP A 63 20.25 3.16 5.99
N VAL A 64 20.57 2.36 4.96
CA VAL A 64 21.10 0.99 5.14
C VAL A 64 22.34 1.02 6.03
N TRP A 65 23.35 1.83 5.70
CA TRP A 65 24.60 1.90 6.47
C TRP A 65 24.40 2.41 7.89
N ARG A 66 23.58 3.46 8.07
CA ARG A 66 23.31 4.03 9.39
C ARG A 66 22.60 3.04 10.30
N ILE A 67 21.58 2.36 9.79
CA ILE A 67 20.82 1.38 10.55
C ILE A 67 21.67 0.14 10.83
N ALA A 68 22.43 -0.35 9.84
CA ALA A 68 23.40 -1.44 10.03
C ALA A 68 24.40 -1.12 11.15
N LYS A 69 24.97 0.09 11.14
CA LYS A 69 25.87 0.58 12.19
C LYS A 69 25.19 0.64 13.56
N ARG A 70 23.94 1.14 13.64
CA ARG A 70 23.16 1.21 14.88
C ARG A 70 23.00 -0.17 15.54
N PHE A 71 22.78 -1.21 14.73
CA PHE A 71 22.56 -2.57 15.23
C PHE A 71 23.83 -3.45 15.23
N GLY A 72 24.99 -2.91 14.84
CA GLY A 72 26.25 -3.67 14.80
C GLY A 72 26.25 -4.82 13.79
N VAL A 73 25.46 -4.73 12.71
CA VAL A 73 25.33 -5.78 11.68
C VAL A 73 25.96 -5.35 10.36
N GLN A 74 26.32 -6.32 9.53
CA GLN A 74 26.80 -6.05 8.17
C GLN A 74 25.62 -5.93 7.19
N PRO A 75 25.58 -4.90 6.33
CA PRO A 75 24.54 -4.77 5.32
C PRO A 75 24.77 -5.72 4.15
N LEU A 76 23.66 -6.23 3.60
CA LEU A 76 23.61 -6.93 2.33
C LEU A 76 23.36 -5.92 1.22
N LEU A 77 24.30 -5.76 0.30
CA LEU A 77 24.21 -4.77 -0.78
C LEU A 77 24.08 -5.46 -2.14
N PRO A 78 23.34 -4.88 -3.10
CA PRO A 78 23.35 -5.37 -4.46
C PRO A 78 24.75 -5.25 -5.05
N HIS A 79 25.06 -6.13 -6.00
CA HIS A 79 26.29 -6.01 -6.77
C HIS A 79 26.33 -4.64 -7.48
N LYS A 80 27.46 -3.93 -7.43
CA LYS A 80 27.61 -2.52 -7.87
C LYS A 80 27.15 -2.22 -9.31
N LYS A 81 27.09 -3.25 -10.16
CA LYS A 81 26.68 -3.15 -11.58
C LYS A 81 25.19 -3.39 -11.81
N LEU A 82 24.44 -3.81 -10.80
CA LEU A 82 23.01 -4.11 -10.92
C LEU A 82 22.17 -2.84 -10.74
N MET A 83 21.49 -2.42 -11.81
CA MET A 83 20.53 -1.33 -11.79
C MET A 83 19.19 -1.79 -11.20
N THR A 84 19.15 -2.01 -9.89
CA THR A 84 17.95 -2.54 -9.20
C THR A 84 17.21 -1.46 -8.40
N ALA A 85 15.94 -1.71 -8.11
CA ALA A 85 15.19 -0.90 -7.14
C ALA A 85 15.67 -1.16 -5.70
N PHE A 86 16.21 -2.36 -5.45
CA PHE A 86 16.83 -2.77 -4.20
C PHE A 86 18.07 -1.93 -3.92
N VAL A 87 18.16 -1.37 -2.70
CA VAL A 87 19.28 -0.56 -2.25
C VAL A 87 20.20 -1.39 -1.37
N GLY A 88 19.62 -2.20 -0.51
CA GLY A 88 20.31 -3.06 0.42
C GLY A 88 19.35 -3.60 1.46
N ALA A 89 19.83 -4.51 2.28
CA ALA A 89 19.08 -5.06 3.40
C ALA A 89 19.98 -5.25 4.61
N ILE A 90 19.36 -5.40 5.77
CA ILE A 90 20.02 -5.87 6.99
C ILE A 90 19.21 -7.05 7.54
N ARG A 91 19.89 -7.96 8.25
CA ARG A 91 19.21 -9.06 8.95
C ARG A 91 19.16 -8.74 10.43
N LEU A 92 17.96 -8.64 10.98
CA LEU A 92 17.73 -8.34 12.39
C LEU A 92 16.82 -9.42 13.02
N PRO A 93 16.96 -9.67 14.33
CA PRO A 93 16.09 -10.59 15.02
C PRO A 93 14.67 -10.06 15.13
N VAL A 94 13.69 -10.94 14.85
CA VAL A 94 12.26 -10.77 15.03
C VAL A 94 11.80 -11.98 15.84
N GLY A 95 11.58 -11.78 17.14
CA GLY A 95 11.44 -12.88 18.09
C GLY A 95 12.72 -13.74 18.15
N SER A 96 12.59 -15.06 17.96
CA SER A 96 13.72 -16.01 17.96
C SER A 96 14.35 -16.24 16.58
N GLN A 97 13.91 -15.52 15.55
CA GLN A 97 14.30 -15.76 14.16
C GLN A 97 14.91 -14.50 13.54
N LEU A 98 15.70 -14.65 12.49
CA LEU A 98 16.17 -13.51 11.70
C LEU A 98 15.17 -13.19 10.59
N SER A 99 14.84 -11.90 10.43
CA SER A 99 14.08 -11.38 9.30
C SER A 99 14.93 -10.40 8.50
N GLN A 100 14.63 -10.26 7.22
CA GLN A 100 15.27 -9.29 6.35
C GLN A 100 14.53 -7.95 6.43
N ILE A 101 15.27 -6.89 6.69
CA ILE A 101 14.78 -5.52 6.62
C ILE A 101 15.34 -4.92 5.33
N GLU A 102 14.50 -4.77 4.32
CA GLU A 102 14.89 -4.32 2.99
C GLU A 102 14.67 -2.82 2.81
N PHE A 103 15.56 -2.21 2.02
CA PHE A 103 15.46 -0.82 1.61
C PHE A 103 15.41 -0.78 0.09
N VAL A 104 14.40 -0.09 -0.43
CA VAL A 104 14.25 0.11 -1.88
C VAL A 104 14.17 1.58 -2.22
N ARG A 105 14.76 1.94 -3.35
CA ARG A 105 14.79 3.32 -3.85
C ARG A 105 13.46 3.71 -4.50
N ARG A 106 12.81 2.75 -5.14
CA ARG A 106 11.63 2.98 -5.99
C ARG A 106 10.59 1.92 -5.73
N VAL A 107 9.35 2.37 -5.53
CA VAL A 107 8.16 1.53 -5.47
C VAL A 107 7.62 1.36 -6.88
N PRO A 108 7.56 0.15 -7.45
CA PRO A 108 7.10 -0.08 -8.82
C PRO A 108 5.73 0.57 -9.06
N GLY A 109 5.58 1.27 -10.19
CA GLY A 109 4.33 1.95 -10.55
C GLY A 109 4.03 3.26 -9.79
N VAL A 110 4.82 3.64 -8.78
CA VAL A 110 4.62 4.85 -7.98
C VAL A 110 5.87 5.73 -8.03
N GLN A 111 5.67 7.02 -8.27
CA GLN A 111 6.80 7.98 -8.27
C GLN A 111 7.34 8.16 -6.84
N PRO A 112 8.67 8.20 -6.62
CA PRO A 112 9.24 8.32 -5.27
C PRO A 112 8.70 9.50 -4.45
N ALA A 113 8.55 10.67 -5.08
CA ALA A 113 7.98 11.85 -4.43
C ALA A 113 6.51 11.66 -4.00
N LYS A 114 5.77 10.78 -4.68
CA LYS A 114 4.39 10.45 -4.30
C LYS A 114 4.34 9.50 -3.11
N VAL A 115 5.26 8.54 -3.01
CA VAL A 115 5.33 7.63 -1.86
C VAL A 115 5.54 8.44 -0.59
N GLU A 116 6.53 9.33 -0.60
CA GLU A 116 6.83 10.22 0.52
C GLU A 116 5.62 11.13 0.86
N ARG A 117 5.09 11.85 -0.13
CA ARG A 117 4.02 12.84 0.09
C ARG A 117 2.69 12.21 0.52
N LEU A 118 2.39 10.99 0.07
CA LEU A 118 1.11 10.33 0.34
C LEU A 118 1.21 9.30 1.47
N ALA A 119 2.39 9.09 2.06
CA ALA A 119 2.51 8.19 3.19
C ALA A 119 1.63 8.68 4.35
N VAL A 120 0.95 7.74 4.98
CA VAL A 120 0.00 7.96 6.07
C VAL A 120 0.69 7.58 7.38
N GLU A 121 0.53 8.43 8.38
CA GLU A 121 0.93 8.12 9.75
C GLU A 121 -0.14 7.27 10.42
N VAL A 122 0.26 6.13 10.96
CA VAL A 122 -0.61 5.20 11.65
C VAL A 122 -0.07 5.01 13.07
N GLN A 123 -0.91 5.24 14.07
CA GLN A 123 -0.58 4.86 15.45
C GLN A 123 -0.58 3.34 15.52
N PHE A 124 0.55 2.75 15.86
CA PHE A 124 0.70 1.31 16.03
C PHE A 124 1.36 1.02 17.37
N ALA A 125 0.63 0.37 18.29
CA ALA A 125 1.03 0.25 19.69
C ALA A 125 1.45 1.64 20.27
N ASN A 126 2.70 1.77 20.72
CA ASN A 126 3.28 2.99 21.28
C ASN A 126 4.13 3.79 20.28
N VAL A 127 4.14 3.44 18.99
CA VAL A 127 4.93 4.12 17.95
C VAL A 127 4.05 4.65 16.84
N ILE A 128 4.44 5.81 16.29
CA ILE A 128 3.86 6.31 15.03
C ILE A 128 4.68 5.70 13.90
N VAL A 129 4.03 4.88 13.08
CA VAL A 129 4.63 4.34 11.86
C VAL A 129 4.16 5.14 10.66
N ARG A 130 5.02 5.23 9.65
CA ARG A 130 4.69 5.90 8.40
C ARG A 130 4.61 4.86 7.30
N VAL A 131 3.46 4.76 6.63
CA VAL A 131 3.17 3.67 5.69
C VAL A 131 2.62 4.23 4.39
N ILE A 132 3.03 3.66 3.27
CA ILE A 132 2.50 4.04 1.96
C ILE A 132 0.96 3.90 1.91
N ASP A 133 0.26 4.88 1.31
CA ASP A 133 -1.20 4.84 1.23
C ASP A 133 -1.72 3.62 0.44
N PRO A 134 -2.90 3.07 0.79
CA PRO A 134 -3.45 1.87 0.17
C PRO A 134 -3.56 1.95 -1.35
N ILE A 135 -3.86 3.13 -1.90
CA ILE A 135 -4.02 3.32 -3.35
C ILE A 135 -2.67 3.24 -4.05
N SER A 136 -1.62 3.85 -3.49
CA SER A 136 -0.25 3.69 -4.03
C SER A 136 0.23 2.25 -3.91
N LEU A 137 -0.10 1.57 -2.81
CA LEU A 137 0.25 0.17 -2.62
C LEU A 137 -0.46 -0.74 -3.62
N LEU A 138 -1.75 -0.48 -3.91
CA LEU A 138 -2.52 -1.17 -4.94
C LEU A 138 -1.87 -0.99 -6.32
N ILE A 139 -1.52 0.25 -6.69
CA ILE A 139 -0.80 0.55 -7.95
C ILE A 139 0.51 -0.25 -8.04
N SER A 140 1.21 -0.40 -6.92
CA SER A 140 2.48 -1.11 -6.87
C SER A 140 2.30 -2.62 -6.99
N LYS A 141 1.42 -3.22 -6.20
CA LYS A 141 1.15 -4.66 -6.27
C LYS A 141 0.57 -5.07 -7.62
N SER A 142 -0.29 -4.24 -8.20
CA SER A 142 -0.76 -4.41 -9.58
C SER A 142 0.36 -4.39 -10.63
N ALA A 143 1.46 -3.66 -10.39
CA ALA A 143 2.63 -3.73 -11.27
C ALA A 143 3.46 -4.99 -11.00
N MET A 144 3.63 -5.37 -9.73
CA MET A 144 4.44 -6.51 -9.30
C MET A 144 3.94 -7.84 -9.85
N VAL A 145 2.62 -8.04 -9.93
CA VAL A 145 1.98 -9.23 -10.53
C VAL A 145 2.55 -9.56 -11.91
N PHE A 146 2.96 -8.57 -12.70
CA PHE A 146 3.41 -8.78 -14.08
C PHE A 146 4.93 -8.69 -14.28
N ILE A 147 5.68 -8.12 -13.33
CA ILE A 147 7.11 -7.84 -13.54
C ILE A 147 8.04 -8.64 -12.63
N ALA A 148 7.51 -9.22 -11.55
CA ALA A 148 8.24 -10.12 -10.67
C ALA A 148 7.87 -11.58 -10.97
N ASP A 149 8.84 -12.48 -10.82
CA ASP A 149 8.57 -13.91 -10.75
C ASP A 149 7.67 -14.19 -9.54
N GLN A 150 6.53 -14.82 -9.78
CA GLN A 150 5.51 -15.05 -8.75
C GLN A 150 5.78 -16.29 -7.89
N GLU A 151 6.83 -17.07 -8.17
CA GLU A 151 7.20 -18.20 -7.33
C GLU A 151 7.48 -17.75 -5.88
N GLY A 152 6.70 -18.26 -4.93
CA GLY A 152 6.79 -17.88 -3.52
C GLY A 152 6.35 -16.46 -3.18
N ARG A 153 5.67 -15.75 -4.09
CA ARG A 153 5.07 -14.42 -3.88
C ARG A 153 3.55 -14.49 -3.87
N HIS A 154 2.94 -13.52 -3.19
CA HIS A 154 1.49 -13.40 -3.03
C HIS A 154 0.97 -12.06 -3.59
N ASP A 155 1.55 -11.54 -4.69
CA ASP A 155 1.18 -10.21 -5.16
C ASP A 155 -0.26 -10.12 -5.68
N LEU A 156 -0.81 -11.21 -6.25
CA LEU A 156 -2.23 -11.24 -6.64
C LEU A 156 -3.15 -11.21 -5.41
N ASP A 157 -2.88 -12.02 -4.39
CA ASP A 157 -3.63 -12.01 -3.12
C ASP A 157 -3.58 -10.61 -2.50
N HIS A 158 -2.39 -9.99 -2.47
CA HIS A 158 -2.23 -8.62 -2.01
C HIS A 158 -3.05 -7.62 -2.85
N VAL A 159 -3.13 -7.76 -4.17
CA VAL A 159 -4.01 -6.90 -4.99
C VAL A 159 -5.45 -7.05 -4.53
N GLN A 160 -5.95 -8.26 -4.34
CA GLN A 160 -7.33 -8.51 -3.92
C GLN A 160 -7.62 -7.97 -2.51
N MET A 161 -6.70 -8.18 -1.56
CA MET A 161 -6.76 -7.57 -0.22
C MET A 161 -6.81 -6.04 -0.31
N LEU A 162 -6.00 -5.44 -1.20
CA LEU A 162 -5.93 -4.00 -1.37
C LEU A 162 -7.18 -3.39 -2.03
N LEU A 163 -7.96 -4.15 -2.81
CA LEU A 163 -9.27 -3.66 -3.27
C LEU A 163 -10.20 -3.36 -2.09
N LEU A 164 -10.22 -4.27 -1.10
CA LEU A 164 -11.01 -4.13 0.13
C LEU A 164 -10.44 -2.99 1.00
N CYS A 165 -9.11 -2.94 1.17
CA CYS A 165 -8.47 -1.89 1.96
C CYS A 165 -8.67 -0.50 1.34
N VAL A 166 -8.61 -0.37 0.01
CA VAL A 166 -8.85 0.90 -0.67
C VAL A 166 -10.32 1.31 -0.56
N ARG A 167 -11.26 0.37 -0.62
CA ARG A 167 -12.68 0.67 -0.37
C ARG A 167 -12.89 1.26 1.02
N ALA A 168 -12.36 0.61 2.06
CA ALA A 168 -12.44 1.13 3.43
C ALA A 168 -11.73 2.47 3.59
N TYR A 169 -10.54 2.64 3.00
CA TYR A 169 -9.81 3.90 3.04
C TYR A 169 -10.55 5.05 2.35
N LEU A 170 -11.19 4.79 1.21
CA LEU A 170 -12.04 5.77 0.54
C LEU A 170 -13.32 6.07 1.33
N ARG A 171 -13.82 5.10 2.12
CA ARG A 171 -14.96 5.30 3.03
C ARG A 171 -14.57 6.24 4.18
N GLU A 172 -13.46 5.98 4.86
CA GLU A 172 -12.92 6.87 5.91
C GLU A 172 -12.68 8.29 5.36
N ALA A 173 -12.06 8.39 4.18
CA ALA A 173 -11.83 9.69 3.55
C ALA A 173 -13.13 10.40 3.15
N LEU A 174 -14.20 9.66 2.83
CA LEU A 174 -15.51 10.24 2.54
C LEU A 174 -16.16 10.79 3.81
N GLU A 175 -16.07 10.06 4.93
CA GLU A 175 -16.54 10.52 6.25
C GLU A 175 -15.84 11.83 6.64
N ASP A 176 -14.53 11.96 6.39
CA ASP A 176 -13.80 13.20 6.59
C ASP A 176 -14.27 14.35 5.68
N VAL A 177 -14.80 14.06 4.49
CA VAL A 177 -15.47 15.08 3.66
C VAL A 177 -16.78 15.52 4.29
N GLU A 178 -17.59 14.57 4.76
CA GLU A 178 -18.90 14.87 5.36
C GLU A 178 -18.77 15.75 6.61
N VAL A 179 -17.72 15.56 7.41
CA VAL A 179 -17.45 16.39 8.60
C VAL A 179 -16.55 17.61 8.32
N GLY A 180 -16.23 17.87 7.05
CA GLY A 180 -15.47 19.06 6.63
C GLY A 180 -13.96 19.06 6.93
N ARG A 181 -13.37 17.91 7.30
CA ARG A 181 -11.92 17.74 7.50
C ARG A 181 -11.15 17.56 6.20
N LEU A 182 -11.81 17.05 5.16
CA LEU A 182 -11.25 16.88 3.82
C LEU A 182 -12.12 17.60 2.79
N PRO A 183 -11.56 18.40 1.87
CA PRO A 183 -12.36 18.93 0.77
C PRO A 183 -12.80 17.80 -0.17
N ALA A 184 -14.01 17.85 -0.70
CA ALA A 184 -14.53 16.87 -1.67
C ALA A 184 -13.58 16.62 -2.86
N ARG A 185 -12.89 17.68 -3.32
CA ARG A 185 -11.86 17.56 -4.37
C ARG A 185 -10.70 16.64 -3.95
N GLY A 186 -10.30 16.65 -2.68
CA GLY A 186 -9.29 15.77 -2.13
C GLY A 186 -9.68 14.30 -2.27
N TRP A 187 -10.92 13.97 -1.88
CA TRP A 187 -11.48 12.62 -2.06
C TRP A 187 -11.58 12.22 -3.55
N LEU A 188 -12.10 13.12 -4.40
CA LEU A 188 -12.21 12.88 -5.85
C LEU A 188 -10.85 12.62 -6.51
N ASN A 189 -9.78 13.27 -6.05
CA ASN A 189 -8.43 13.02 -6.54
C ASN A 189 -7.93 11.60 -6.17
N GLN A 190 -8.32 11.08 -5.00
CA GLN A 190 -7.98 9.73 -4.58
C GLN A 190 -8.71 8.70 -5.44
N VAL A 191 -10.01 8.89 -5.61
CA VAL A 191 -10.87 8.15 -6.54
C VAL A 191 -10.23 8.14 -7.93
N GLU A 192 -9.89 9.29 -8.51
CA GLU A 192 -9.25 9.40 -9.85
C GLU A 192 -7.98 8.55 -10.00
N ARG A 193 -7.19 8.37 -8.94
CA ARG A 193 -5.99 7.52 -8.97
C ARG A 193 -6.36 6.05 -9.17
N VAL A 194 -7.45 5.57 -8.56
CA VAL A 194 -7.97 4.22 -8.78
C VAL A 194 -8.42 4.04 -10.23
N PHE A 195 -9.10 5.04 -10.82
CA PHE A 195 -9.52 4.96 -12.22
C PHE A 195 -8.37 4.95 -13.19
N LYS A 196 -7.37 5.81 -12.97
CA LYS A 196 -6.15 5.79 -13.77
C LYS A 196 -5.45 4.43 -13.72
N LEU A 197 -5.54 3.72 -12.59
CA LEU A 197 -5.05 2.35 -12.51
C LEU A 197 -5.93 1.39 -13.32
N ALA A 198 -7.24 1.39 -13.11
CA ALA A 198 -8.18 0.51 -13.80
C ALA A 198 -8.12 0.68 -15.34
N GLU A 199 -8.04 1.92 -15.84
CA GLU A 199 -7.92 2.26 -17.27
C GLU A 199 -6.52 2.01 -17.84
N SER A 200 -5.52 1.71 -17.01
CA SER A 200 -4.17 1.43 -17.52
C SER A 200 -4.08 0.03 -18.13
N LYS A 201 -3.07 -0.22 -18.99
CA LYS A 201 -2.83 -1.53 -19.61
C LYS A 201 -2.78 -2.67 -18.58
N ARG A 202 -2.16 -2.42 -17.42
CA ARG A 202 -2.10 -3.37 -16.29
C ARG A 202 -3.45 -3.58 -15.61
N GLY A 203 -4.25 -2.52 -15.45
CA GLY A 203 -5.58 -2.60 -14.84
C GLY A 203 -6.54 -3.44 -15.68
N ARG A 204 -6.54 -3.22 -17.00
CA ARG A 204 -7.27 -4.07 -17.96
C ARG A 204 -6.83 -5.52 -17.91
N ARG A 205 -5.53 -5.76 -17.94
CA ARG A 205 -4.96 -7.12 -17.91
C ARG A 205 -5.28 -7.85 -16.60
N LEU A 206 -5.31 -7.15 -15.46
CA LEU A 206 -5.75 -7.71 -14.18
C LEU A 206 -7.20 -8.19 -14.22
N ARG A 207 -8.08 -7.39 -14.83
CA ARG A 207 -9.48 -7.74 -15.03
C ARG A 207 -9.65 -8.92 -15.99
N GLU A 208 -8.93 -8.92 -17.12
CA GLU A 208 -9.01 -9.99 -18.12
C GLU A 208 -8.50 -11.34 -17.58
N GLN A 209 -7.37 -11.34 -16.85
CA GLN A 209 -6.70 -12.57 -16.42
C GLN A 209 -7.24 -13.11 -15.09
N TRP A 210 -7.66 -12.24 -14.16
CA TRP A 210 -8.08 -12.65 -12.81
C TRP A 210 -9.43 -12.07 -12.38
N GLN A 211 -10.22 -11.55 -13.32
CA GLN A 211 -11.59 -11.09 -13.09
C GLN A 211 -11.70 -10.04 -11.97
N ILE A 212 -10.67 -9.20 -11.81
CA ILE A 212 -10.67 -8.10 -10.86
C ILE A 212 -11.82 -7.13 -11.18
N ASP A 213 -12.80 -7.05 -10.28
CA ASP A 213 -13.87 -6.07 -10.34
C ASP A 213 -13.43 -4.73 -9.74
N TRP A 214 -13.02 -3.81 -10.61
CA TRP A 214 -12.64 -2.45 -10.23
C TRP A 214 -13.79 -1.63 -9.63
N SER A 215 -15.05 -2.00 -9.90
CA SER A 215 -16.20 -1.29 -9.32
C SER A 215 -16.36 -1.57 -7.83
N SER A 216 -15.94 -2.76 -7.38
CA SER A 216 -15.95 -3.16 -5.97
C SER A 216 -15.03 -2.33 -5.07
N VAL A 217 -14.09 -1.57 -5.65
CA VAL A 217 -13.12 -0.73 -4.90
C VAL A 217 -13.78 0.52 -4.32
N LEU A 218 -14.94 0.92 -4.82
CA LEU A 218 -15.61 2.12 -4.33
C LEU A 218 -16.60 1.81 -3.19
N PRO A 219 -16.69 2.67 -2.16
CA PRO A 219 -17.70 2.58 -1.11
C PRO A 219 -19.06 3.07 -1.66
N MET A 220 -19.68 2.27 -2.52
CA MET A 220 -20.85 2.65 -3.31
C MET A 220 -22.04 3.09 -2.45
N ARG A 221 -22.28 2.39 -1.33
CA ARG A 221 -23.40 2.68 -0.43
C ARG A 221 -23.27 4.05 0.21
N GLU A 222 -22.05 4.42 0.59
CA GLU A 222 -21.73 5.68 1.26
C GLU A 222 -21.71 6.83 0.25
N ILE A 223 -21.19 6.58 -0.95
CA ILE A 223 -21.26 7.52 -2.08
C ILE A 223 -22.71 7.89 -2.42
N GLU A 224 -23.61 6.90 -2.47
CA GLU A 224 -25.04 7.11 -2.78
C GLU A 224 -25.79 7.88 -1.69
N ARG A 225 -25.29 7.86 -0.45
CA ARG A 225 -25.88 8.57 0.70
C ARG A 225 -25.30 9.96 0.93
N SER A 226 -24.20 10.31 0.27
CA SER A 226 -23.54 11.60 0.45
C SER A 226 -24.42 12.76 0.00
N GLU A 227 -24.60 13.76 0.87
CA GLU A 227 -25.38 14.98 0.58
C GLU A 227 -24.48 16.14 0.09
N GLN A 228 -23.16 15.94 0.05
CA GLN A 228 -22.20 16.96 -0.32
C GLN A 228 -22.35 17.36 -1.79
N MET A 229 -22.65 18.64 -2.07
CA MET A 229 -22.87 19.14 -3.44
C MET A 229 -21.76 18.76 -4.43
N GLY A 230 -20.49 18.73 -3.99
CA GLY A 230 -19.35 18.34 -4.82
C GLY A 230 -19.28 16.85 -5.17
N LEU A 231 -19.98 16.00 -4.41
CA LEU A 231 -20.04 14.55 -4.59
C LEU A 231 -21.39 14.09 -5.15
N VAL A 232 -22.48 14.85 -4.96
CA VAL A 232 -23.83 14.54 -5.51
C VAL A 232 -23.81 14.35 -7.04
N ARG A 233 -22.93 15.06 -7.75
CA ARG A 233 -22.76 14.92 -9.20
C ARG A 233 -21.92 13.71 -9.60
N PHE A 234 -21.07 13.20 -8.72
CA PHE A 234 -20.16 12.12 -9.06
C PHE A 234 -20.89 10.81 -9.46
N PRO A 235 -21.89 10.32 -8.71
CA PRO A 235 -22.69 9.16 -9.08
C PRO A 235 -23.52 9.35 -10.35
N LYS A 236 -23.94 10.58 -10.64
CA LYS A 236 -24.82 10.90 -11.78
C LYS A 236 -24.05 11.11 -13.07
N ASP A 237 -22.93 11.83 -13.00
CA ASP A 237 -22.24 12.31 -14.20
C ASP A 237 -21.01 11.46 -14.53
N ARG A 238 -20.26 11.02 -13.52
CA ARG A 238 -18.97 10.36 -13.72
C ARG A 238 -19.06 8.85 -13.60
N LEU A 239 -19.74 8.34 -12.59
CA LEU A 239 -19.85 6.91 -12.33
C LEU A 239 -20.48 6.11 -13.49
N PRO A 240 -21.52 6.58 -14.21
CA PRO A 240 -22.10 5.82 -15.33
C PRO A 240 -21.14 5.72 -16.52
N LEU A 241 -20.48 6.84 -16.87
CA LEU A 241 -19.40 6.86 -17.86
C LEU A 241 -18.28 5.88 -17.48
N TRP A 242 -18.05 5.68 -16.19
CA TRP A 242 -17.00 4.80 -15.68
C TRP A 242 -17.41 3.35 -15.74
N ARG A 243 -18.64 3.00 -15.34
CA ARG A 243 -19.17 1.65 -15.51
C ARG A 243 -19.14 1.23 -16.98
N GLU A 244 -19.54 2.12 -17.88
CA GLU A 244 -19.51 1.86 -19.32
C GLU A 244 -18.08 1.61 -19.82
N LYS A 245 -17.11 2.39 -19.36
CA LYS A 245 -15.69 2.17 -19.69
C LYS A 245 -15.10 0.91 -19.08
N LEU A 246 -15.46 0.55 -17.86
CA LEU A 246 -14.95 -0.68 -17.20
C LEU A 246 -15.53 -1.95 -17.81
N VAL A 247 -16.75 -1.88 -18.35
CA VAL A 247 -17.39 -2.96 -19.11
C VAL A 247 -16.80 -3.10 -20.52
N ARG A 248 -16.46 -1.99 -21.19
CA ARG A 248 -15.90 -1.99 -22.56
C ARG A 248 -14.38 -2.17 -22.67
N ALA A 249 -13.65 -1.81 -21.62
CA ALA A 249 -12.21 -2.05 -21.47
C ALA A 249 -11.93 -3.55 -21.36
#